data_AF-K9YPH7-F1
#
_entry.id   AF-K9YPH7-F1
#
_cell.length_a   1.000
_cell.length_b   1.000
_cell.length_c   1.000
_cell.angle_alpha   90.00
_cell.angle_beta   90.00
_cell.angle_gamma   90.00
#
_symmetry.space_group_name_H-M   'P 1'
#
loop_
_entity.id
_entity.type
_entity.pdbx_description
1 polymer ?
#
loop_
_entity_poly.entity_id
_entity_poly.type
_entity_poly.pdbx_seq_one_letter_code
_entity_poly.pdbx_strand_id
1 'polypeptide(L)' 'MITTTTKRLTLAEFLELSETKPASEFVDGKIEQKPMPQGEHSRIQIKLCTAINAVHHGKSALTIFKN' A
#
# COMPACT_ATOMS: atom_id res chain seq x y z
N MET A 1 -6.51 -29.66 -17.38
CA MET A 1 -6.39 -28.42 -16.60
C MET A 1 -5.76 -28.76 -15.26
N ILE A 2 -4.67 -28.10 -14.88
CA ILE A 2 -3.96 -28.40 -13.63
C ILE A 2 -4.61 -27.56 -12.54
N THR A 3 -5.39 -28.18 -11.66
CA THR A 3 -5.92 -27.52 -10.45
C THR A 3 -4.85 -27.60 -9.38
N THR A 4 -3.96 -26.60 -9.33
CA THR A 4 -3.09 -26.39 -8.18
C THR A 4 -3.95 -25.90 -7.03
N THR A 5 -4.16 -26.77 -6.03
CA THR A 5 -4.72 -26.38 -4.74
C THR A 5 -3.72 -25.43 -4.08
N THR A 6 -3.87 -24.13 -4.33
CA THR A 6 -3.01 -23.10 -3.72
C THR A 6 -3.24 -23.16 -2.22
N LYS A 7 -2.24 -23.64 -1.48
CA LYS A 7 -2.25 -23.60 -0.03
C LYS A 7 -2.45 -22.14 0.38
N ARG A 8 -3.52 -21.85 1.12
CA ARG A 8 -3.80 -20.48 1.57
C ARG A 8 -2.71 -20.05 2.53
N LEU A 9 -2.08 -18.91 2.26
CA LEU A 9 -1.08 -18.31 3.11
C LEU A 9 -1.77 -17.72 4.35
N THR A 10 -1.15 -17.83 5.53
CA THR A 10 -1.61 -17.13 6.73
C THR A 10 -1.03 -15.72 6.81
N LEU A 11 -1.66 -14.83 7.57
CA LEU A 11 -1.15 -13.47 7.79
C LEU A 11 0.23 -13.48 8.47
N ALA A 12 0.47 -14.42 9.40
CA ALA A 12 1.76 -14.54 10.09
C ALA A 12 2.88 -14.90 9.11
N GLU A 13 2.67 -15.91 8.26
CA GLU A 13 3.63 -16.30 7.22
C GLU A 13 3.87 -15.16 6.22
N PHE A 14 2.84 -14.35 5.89
CA PHE A 14 3.00 -13.18 5.04
C PHE A 14 3.91 -12.11 5.66
N LEU A 15 3.74 -11.82 6.96
CA LEU A 15 4.52 -10.80 7.67
C LEU A 15 6.01 -11.16 7.86
N GLU A 16 6.36 -12.45 7.76
CA GLU A 16 7.75 -12.91 7.78
C GLU A 16 8.48 -12.73 6.43
N LEU A 17 7.74 -12.46 5.34
CA LEU A 17 8.33 -12.25 4.03
C LEU A 17 9.03 -10.89 3.94
N SER A 18 10.09 -10.83 3.12
CA SER A 18 10.77 -9.58 2.83
C SER A 18 9.86 -8.58 2.09
N GLU A 19 9.97 -7.31 2.44
CA GLU A 19 9.30 -6.21 1.75
C GLU A 19 9.65 -6.15 0.26
N THR A 20 8.66 -5.82 -0.58
CA THR A 20 8.82 -5.72 -2.04
C THR A 20 8.58 -4.29 -2.53
N LYS A 21 9.04 -3.98 -3.76
CA LYS A 21 8.72 -2.72 -4.44
C LYS A 21 8.19 -3.00 -5.85
N PRO A 22 6.93 -2.65 -6.16
CA PRO A 22 5.88 -2.14 -5.26
C PRO A 22 5.55 -3.13 -4.13
N ALA A 23 4.93 -2.62 -3.06
CA ALA A 23 4.58 -3.43 -1.91
C ALA A 23 3.64 -4.58 -2.30
N SER A 24 3.76 -5.69 -1.57
CA SER A 24 2.82 -6.81 -1.66
C SER A 24 1.68 -6.62 -0.67
N GLU A 25 0.49 -7.05 -1.04
CA GLU A 25 -0.74 -6.99 -0.25
C GLU A 25 -1.23 -8.41 0.03
N PHE A 26 -1.71 -8.64 1.25
CA PHE A 26 -2.31 -9.91 1.65
C PHE A 26 -3.83 -9.81 1.59
N VAL A 27 -4.46 -10.56 0.68
CA VAL A 27 -5.91 -10.55 0.46
C VAL A 27 -6.41 -11.99 0.38
N ASP A 28 -7.35 -12.37 1.26
CA ASP A 28 -8.01 -13.69 1.26
C ASP A 28 -7.06 -14.91 1.22
N GLY A 29 -5.91 -14.81 1.91
CA GLY A 29 -4.92 -15.89 1.94
C GLY A 29 -4.02 -15.95 0.71
N LYS A 30 -3.97 -14.88 -0.08
CA LYS A 30 -3.15 -14.73 -1.28
C LYS A 30 -2.29 -13.48 -1.16
N ILE A 31 -1.18 -13.48 -1.90
CA ILE A 31 -0.32 -12.31 -2.08
C ILE A 31 -0.62 -11.70 -3.44
N GLU A 32 -0.88 -10.39 -3.45
CA GLU A 32 -1.07 -9.59 -4.66
C GLU A 32 -0.08 -8.42 -4.64
N GLN A 33 0.69 -8.21 -5.69
CA GLN A 33 1.64 -7.09 -5.72
C GLN A 33 0.96 -5.83 -6.24
N LYS A 34 1.16 -4.69 -5.56
CA LYS A 34 0.63 -3.41 -6.00
C LYS A 34 1.09 -3.10 -7.42
N PRO A 35 0.26 -2.42 -8.23
CA PRO A 35 0.69 -1.90 -9.51
C PRO A 35 1.84 -0.90 -9.31
N MET A 36 2.71 -0.81 -10.32
CA MET A 36 3.76 0.22 -10.33
C MET A 36 3.13 1.60 -10.16
N PRO A 37 3.65 2.44 -9.23
CA PRO A 37 3.09 3.76 -9.01
C PRO A 37 3.23 4.63 -10.25
N GLN A 38 2.18 5.39 -10.57
CA GLN A 38 2.18 6.37 -11.65
C GLN A 38 2.07 7.79 -11.07
N GLY A 39 2.76 8.75 -11.70
CA GLY A 39 2.88 10.13 -11.19
C GLY A 39 1.54 10.83 -10.93
N GLU A 40 0.54 10.61 -11.79
CA GLU A 40 -0.80 11.17 -11.62
C GLU A 40 -1.50 10.64 -10.35
N HIS A 41 -1.39 9.34 -10.09
CA HIS A 41 -1.91 8.74 -8.85
C HIS A 41 -1.20 9.32 -7.62
N SER A 42 0.12 9.51 -7.67
CA SER A 42 0.88 10.14 -6.58
C SER A 42 0.42 11.58 -6.32
N ARG A 43 0.16 12.36 -7.38
CA ARG A 43 -0.32 13.75 -7.27
C ARG A 43 -1.70 13.82 -6.62
N ILE A 44 -2.62 12.92 -6.98
CA ILE A 44 -3.95 12.84 -6.37
C ILE A 44 -3.84 12.44 -4.90
N GLN A 45 -3.06 11.41 -4.58
CA GLN A 45 -2.85 10.95 -3.20
C GLN A 45 -2.32 12.07 -2.30
N ILE A 46 -1.28 12.79 -2.74
CA ILE A 46 -0.69 13.90 -1.98
C ILE A 46 -1.73 15.00 -1.71
N LYS A 47 -2.49 15.41 -2.74
CA LYS A 47 -3.51 16.45 -2.60
C LYS A 47 -4.61 16.04 -1.62
N LEU A 48 -5.09 14.80 -1.73
CA LEU A 48 -6.13 14.28 -0.84
C LEU A 48 -5.64 14.23 0.62
N CYS A 49 -4.47 13.64 0.86
CA CYS A 49 -3.87 13.59 2.20
C CYS A 49 -3.66 15.01 2.77
N THR A 50 -3.22 15.95 1.94
CA THR A 50 -3.03 17.35 2.35
C THR A 50 -4.35 18.01 2.76
N ALA A 51 -5.42 17.80 1.98
CA ALA A 51 -6.75 18.35 2.28
C ALA A 51 -7.32 17.80 3.59
N ILE A 52 -7.22 16.48 3.80
CA ILE A 52 -7.66 15.82 5.04
C ILE A 52 -6.88 16.38 6.24
N ASN A 53 -5.56 16.47 6.14
CA ASN A 53 -4.70 16.96 7.22
C ASN A 53 -4.98 18.44 7.55
N ALA A 54 -5.29 19.28 6.56
CA ALA A 54 -5.63 20.68 6.78
C ALA A 54 -6.89 20.84 7.62
N VAL A 55 -7.91 20.00 7.40
CA VAL A 55 -9.15 19.99 8.20
C VAL A 55 -8.90 19.44 9.60
N HIS A 56 -8.03 18.45 9.75
CA HIS A 56 -7.79 17.79 11.04
C HIS A 56 -6.82 18.54 11.97
N HIS A 57 -5.77 19.17 11.43
CA HIS A 57 -4.68 19.74 12.24
C HIS A 57 -4.53 21.26 12.17
N GLY A 58 -5.33 21.98 11.38
CA GLY A 58 -5.27 23.45 11.30
C GLY A 58 -3.94 24.05 10.81
N LYS A 59 -2.95 23.22 10.43
CA LYS A 59 -1.66 23.62 9.87
C LYS A 59 -1.26 22.71 8.72
N SER A 60 -0.87 23.32 7.60
CA SER A 60 -0.56 22.68 6.33
C SER A 60 0.51 21.59 6.45
N ALA A 61 0.22 20.43 5.86
CA ALA A 61 0.98 19.17 5.92
C ALA A 61 2.34 19.19 5.20
N LEU A 62 3.11 20.29 5.25
CA LEU A 62 4.40 20.40 4.57
C LEU A 62 5.54 19.64 5.29
N THR A 63 5.27 19.00 6.43
CA THR A 63 6.31 18.41 7.29
C THR A 63 6.43 16.88 7.20
N ILE A 64 5.47 16.16 6.58
CA ILE A 64 5.38 14.69 6.76
C ILE A 64 6.27 13.88 5.80
N PHE A 65 6.75 14.45 4.70
CA PHE A 65 7.53 13.70 3.67
C PHE A 65 9.00 14.10 3.53
N LYS A 66 9.59 14.81 4.52
CA LYS A 66 11.05 14.96 4.58
C LYS A 66 11.63 13.80 5.36
N ASN A 67 12.06 12.77 4.64
CA ASN A 67 13.05 11.80 5.09
C ASN A 67 14.15 11.77 4.02
#